data_AF-A0A182P632-F1
#
_entry.id   AF-A0A182P632-F1
#
_cell.length_a   1.000
_cell.length_b   1.000
_cell.length_c   1.000
_cell.angle_alpha   90.00
_cell.angle_beta   90.00
_cell.angle_gamma   90.00
#
_symmetry.space_group_name_H-M   'P 1'
#
loop_
_entity.id
_entity.type
_entity.pdbx_description
1 polymer ?
#
loop_
_entity_poly.entity_id
_entity_poly.type
_entity_poly.pdbx_seq_one_letter_code
_entity_poly.pdbx_strand_id
1 'polypeptide(L)'
;MKTFTSLALCVLLAAVSVTAQLSMRELAEITEEFRVRFDELHDDKDDFVRLTRVLTRAELKGLNEATLVNLGNARNDIDDALADTREQIANAILEPNANEECLLGLVDRVIEEGRRAGEGMSACAADKINIKEGLGDEFRTLTNTLQRIATAASEYTLYTFAIHNSFTDPDDHVEWLEENYANQVDFWDNVARPEAQEDLDNLEINRPALVEENRVCLAAVVTALNTALNTIQGQINSC
;
A
#
# COMPACT_ATOMS: atom_id res chain seq x y z
N MET A 1 -60.13 67.32 3.09
CA MET A 1 -60.92 66.13 3.53
C MET A 1 -60.88 65.09 2.42
N LYS A 2 -60.32 63.91 2.73
CA LYS A 2 -60.72 62.56 2.26
C LYS A 2 -60.60 62.29 0.74
N THR A 3 -60.01 61.24 0.19
CA THR A 3 -59.50 59.93 0.63
C THR A 3 -58.99 59.29 -0.67
N PHE A 4 -57.69 59.23 -0.94
CA PHE A 4 -57.18 58.54 -2.16
C PHE A 4 -55.75 58.03 -2.00
N THR A 5 -55.46 57.33 -0.89
CA THR A 5 -54.14 56.72 -0.68
C THR A 5 -54.18 55.43 0.14
N SER A 6 -55.30 54.68 0.12
CA SER A 6 -55.43 53.46 0.94
C SER A 6 -55.89 52.20 0.21
N LEU A 7 -56.02 52.21 -1.11
CA LEU A 7 -56.38 51.01 -1.89
C LEU A 7 -55.21 50.40 -2.67
N ALA A 8 -54.09 51.11 -2.82
CA ALA A 8 -52.91 50.58 -3.53
C ALA A 8 -51.94 49.81 -2.61
N LEU A 9 -52.04 49.92 -1.29
CA LEU A 9 -51.13 49.25 -0.36
C LEU A 9 -51.61 47.83 0.07
N CYS A 10 -52.89 47.50 -0.12
CA CYS A 10 -53.42 46.20 0.29
C CYS A 10 -53.35 45.12 -0.80
N VAL A 11 -52.92 45.45 -2.02
CA VAL A 11 -52.73 44.45 -3.10
C VAL A 11 -51.25 44.04 -3.24
N LEU A 12 -50.32 44.76 -2.62
CA LEU A 12 -48.89 44.43 -2.62
C LEU A 12 -48.41 43.63 -1.40
N LEU A 13 -49.31 43.34 -0.45
CA LEU A 13 -49.06 42.44 0.70
C LEU A 13 -49.65 41.04 0.52
N ALA A 14 -50.27 40.76 -0.64
CA ALA A 14 -50.82 39.45 -1.00
C ALA A 14 -49.93 38.69 -2.01
N ALA A 15 -48.74 39.21 -2.33
CA ALA A 15 -47.63 38.39 -2.77
C ALA A 15 -46.84 37.96 -1.52
N VAL A 16 -47.54 37.32 -0.59
CA VAL A 16 -46.89 36.32 0.26
C VAL A 16 -46.30 35.36 -0.76
N SER A 17 -44.97 35.37 -0.86
CA SER A 17 -44.21 34.29 -1.45
C SER A 17 -44.68 33.01 -0.76
N VAL A 18 -45.69 32.38 -1.35
CA VAL A 18 -45.92 30.95 -1.19
C VAL A 18 -44.76 30.33 -1.95
N THR A 19 -43.57 30.37 -1.34
CA THR A 19 -42.60 29.31 -1.56
C THR A 19 -43.38 28.06 -1.23
N ALA A 20 -43.68 27.26 -2.26
CA ALA A 20 -44.38 26.00 -2.08
C ALA A 20 -43.49 25.16 -1.16
N GLN A 21 -43.80 25.16 0.13
CA GLN A 21 -43.05 24.44 1.13
C GLN A 21 -43.16 22.97 0.77
N LEU A 22 -42.01 22.31 0.58
CA LEU A 22 -41.96 20.90 0.20
C LEU A 22 -42.87 20.08 1.12
N SER A 23 -43.76 19.26 0.54
CA SER A 23 -44.61 18.42 1.37
C SER A 23 -43.77 17.32 2.04
N MET A 24 -44.19 16.86 3.22
CA MET A 24 -43.49 15.76 3.90
C MET A 24 -43.45 14.46 3.07
N ARG A 25 -44.39 14.28 2.16
CA ARG A 25 -44.38 13.15 1.21
C ARG A 25 -43.27 13.32 0.17
N GLU A 26 -43.14 14.51 -0.40
CA GLU A 26 -42.08 14.82 -1.36
C GLU A 26 -40.70 14.73 -0.70
N LEU A 27 -40.56 15.20 0.55
CA LEU A 27 -39.31 15.08 1.29
C LEU A 27 -38.95 13.60 1.53
N ALA A 28 -39.93 12.77 1.90
CA ALA A 28 -39.70 11.34 2.09
C ALA A 28 -39.29 10.63 0.79
N GLU A 29 -39.91 11.00 -0.34
CA GLU A 29 -39.55 10.47 -1.67
C GLU A 29 -38.11 10.85 -2.06
N ILE A 30 -37.73 12.12 -1.89
CA ILE A 30 -36.37 12.60 -2.18
C ILE A 30 -35.34 11.99 -1.23
N THR A 31 -35.66 11.89 0.06
CA THR A 31 -34.78 11.25 1.04
C THR A 31 -34.53 9.79 0.66
N GLU A 32 -35.56 9.06 0.24
CA GLU A 32 -35.41 7.66 -0.19
C GLU A 32 -34.56 7.54 -1.47
N GLU A 33 -34.71 8.47 -2.42
CA GLU A 33 -33.83 8.54 -3.59
C GLU A 33 -32.36 8.74 -3.17
N PHE A 34 -32.09 9.69 -2.28
CA PHE A 34 -30.74 9.91 -1.77
C PHE A 34 -30.22 8.74 -0.93
N ARG A 35 -31.07 8.06 -0.16
CA ARG A 35 -30.71 6.82 0.55
C ARG A 35 -30.15 5.78 -0.42
N VAL A 36 -30.86 5.52 -1.51
CA VAL A 36 -30.40 4.57 -2.54
C VAL A 36 -29.07 5.04 -3.16
N ARG A 37 -28.96 6.32 -3.51
CA ARG A 37 -27.73 6.86 -4.11
C ARG A 37 -26.52 6.79 -3.17
N PHE A 38 -26.71 7.08 -1.88
CA PHE A 38 -25.67 6.96 -0.86
C PHE A 38 -25.27 5.49 -0.61
N ASP A 39 -26.22 4.56 -0.65
CA ASP A 39 -25.95 3.12 -0.60
C ASP A 39 -25.15 2.65 -1.81
N GLU A 40 -25.52 3.07 -3.02
CA GLU A 40 -24.76 2.76 -4.24
C GLU A 40 -23.33 3.31 -4.18
N LEU A 41 -23.17 4.55 -3.69
CA LEU A 41 -21.86 5.16 -3.46
C LEU A 41 -21.06 4.42 -2.37
N HIS A 42 -21.74 3.93 -1.34
CA HIS A 42 -21.12 3.09 -0.31
C HIS A 42 -20.59 1.78 -0.91
N ASP A 43 -21.41 1.09 -1.69
CA ASP A 43 -21.05 -0.19 -2.32
C ASP A 43 -19.86 -0.03 -3.27
N ASP A 44 -19.88 1.01 -4.11
CA ASP A 44 -18.77 1.36 -5.00
C ASP A 44 -17.46 1.64 -4.23
N LYS A 45 -17.55 2.36 -3.11
CA LYS A 45 -16.42 2.60 -2.21
C LYS A 45 -15.92 1.32 -1.54
N ASP A 46 -16.81 0.46 -1.04
CA ASP A 46 -16.44 -0.79 -0.37
C ASP A 46 -15.79 -1.79 -1.33
N ASP A 47 -16.30 -1.90 -2.56
CA ASP A 47 -15.74 -2.76 -3.60
C ASP A 47 -14.33 -2.31 -4.01
N PHE A 48 -14.10 -0.99 -4.14
CA PHE A 48 -12.76 -0.46 -4.36
C PHE A 48 -11.81 -0.78 -3.20
N VAL A 49 -12.26 -0.60 -1.94
CA VAL A 49 -11.47 -0.93 -0.76
C VAL A 49 -11.14 -2.43 -0.70
N ARG A 50 -12.10 -3.29 -1.06
CA ARG A 50 -11.92 -4.74 -1.14
C ARG A 50 -10.85 -5.10 -2.18
N LEU A 51 -10.93 -4.52 -3.37
CA LEU A 51 -9.95 -4.73 -4.44
C LEU A 51 -8.56 -4.27 -4.00
N THR A 52 -8.45 -3.06 -3.46
CA THR A 52 -7.20 -2.48 -2.92
C THR A 52 -6.54 -3.45 -1.93
N ARG A 53 -7.29 -3.97 -0.95
CA ARG A 53 -6.78 -4.95 0.02
C ARG A 53 -6.25 -6.22 -0.63
N VAL A 54 -6.92 -6.72 -1.67
CA VAL A 54 -6.49 -7.93 -2.39
C VAL A 54 -5.20 -7.66 -3.17
N LEU A 55 -5.15 -6.57 -3.92
CA LEU A 55 -3.98 -6.19 -4.72
C LEU A 55 -2.75 -5.96 -3.85
N THR A 56 -2.86 -5.14 -2.79
CA THR A 56 -1.73 -4.91 -1.87
C THR A 56 -1.19 -6.22 -1.30
N ARG A 57 -2.06 -7.15 -0.89
CA ARG A 57 -1.64 -8.45 -0.38
C ARG A 57 -0.93 -9.29 -1.45
N ALA A 58 -1.45 -9.30 -2.67
CA ALA A 58 -0.85 -10.02 -3.79
C ALA A 58 0.55 -9.47 -4.10
N GLU A 59 0.68 -8.15 -4.15
CA GLU A 59 1.95 -7.46 -4.44
C GLU A 59 3.00 -7.70 -3.36
N LEU A 60 2.64 -7.53 -2.08
CA LEU A 60 3.55 -7.82 -0.96
C LEU A 60 3.95 -9.30 -0.93
N LYS A 61 3.03 -10.20 -1.28
CA LYS A 61 3.33 -11.64 -1.40
C LYS A 61 4.33 -11.90 -2.52
N GLY A 62 4.09 -11.34 -3.72
CA GLY A 62 4.98 -11.47 -4.87
C GLY A 62 6.38 -10.94 -4.59
N LEU A 63 6.50 -9.80 -3.89
CA LEU A 63 7.77 -9.26 -3.43
C LEU A 63 8.52 -10.24 -2.50
N ASN A 64 7.81 -10.86 -1.53
CA ASN A 64 8.42 -11.84 -0.63
C ASN A 64 8.90 -13.08 -1.38
N GLU A 65 8.07 -13.63 -2.27
CA GLU A 65 8.41 -14.83 -3.03
C GLU A 65 9.64 -14.60 -3.90
N ALA A 66 9.69 -13.46 -4.61
CA ALA A 66 10.84 -13.09 -5.42
C ALA A 66 12.12 -12.87 -4.59
N THR A 67 12.00 -12.19 -3.45
CA THR A 67 13.13 -11.97 -2.53
C THR A 67 13.67 -13.29 -1.96
N LEU A 68 12.77 -14.22 -1.60
CA LEU A 68 13.15 -15.55 -1.12
C LEU A 68 13.84 -16.38 -2.22
N VAL A 69 13.39 -16.29 -3.46
CA VAL A 69 14.07 -16.94 -4.60
C VAL A 69 15.49 -16.39 -4.77
N ASN A 70 15.66 -15.07 -4.75
CA ASN A 70 16.99 -14.45 -4.84
C ASN A 70 17.91 -14.91 -3.70
N LEU A 71 17.42 -14.92 -2.45
CA LEU A 71 18.17 -15.41 -1.29
C LEU A 71 18.53 -16.90 -1.42
N GLY A 72 17.61 -17.72 -1.91
CA GLY A 72 17.85 -19.15 -2.15
C GLY A 72 18.94 -19.38 -3.19
N ASN A 73 18.90 -18.64 -4.30
CA ASN A 73 19.93 -18.72 -5.34
C ASN A 73 21.30 -18.29 -4.81
N ALA A 74 21.38 -17.14 -4.14
CA ALA A 74 22.64 -16.65 -3.58
C ALA A 74 23.20 -17.59 -2.50
N ARG A 75 22.34 -18.22 -1.69
CA ARG A 75 22.77 -19.25 -0.74
C ARG A 75 23.43 -20.42 -1.45
N ASN A 76 22.80 -20.95 -2.50
CA ASN A 76 23.34 -22.09 -3.23
C ASN A 76 24.69 -21.74 -3.85
N ASP A 77 24.81 -20.56 -4.48
CA ASP A 77 26.08 -20.09 -5.05
C ASP A 77 27.19 -19.99 -4.00
N ILE A 78 26.87 -19.53 -2.79
CA ILE A 78 27.80 -19.45 -1.65
C ILE A 78 28.18 -20.85 -1.16
N ASP A 79 27.20 -21.72 -0.92
CA ASP A 79 27.42 -23.07 -0.42
C ASP A 79 28.29 -23.89 -1.40
N ASP A 80 28.03 -23.79 -2.71
CA ASP A 80 28.80 -24.45 -3.76
C ASP A 80 30.25 -23.93 -3.80
N ALA A 81 30.47 -22.61 -3.79
CA ALA A 81 31.82 -22.04 -3.83
C ALA A 81 32.66 -22.40 -2.60
N LEU A 82 32.04 -22.41 -1.41
CA LEU A 82 32.68 -22.84 -0.16
C LEU A 82 33.03 -24.33 -0.19
N ALA A 83 32.13 -25.17 -0.69
CA ALA A 83 32.35 -26.61 -0.81
C ALA A 83 33.51 -26.92 -1.76
N ASP A 84 33.50 -26.33 -2.96
CA ASP A 84 34.56 -26.50 -3.98
C ASP A 84 35.93 -26.12 -3.42
N THR A 85 36.02 -25.00 -2.69
CA THR A 85 37.29 -24.54 -2.13
C THR A 85 37.77 -25.45 -0.99
N ARG A 86 36.86 -25.94 -0.14
CA ARG A 86 37.19 -26.90 0.93
C ARG A 86 37.66 -28.23 0.36
N GLU A 87 37.03 -28.71 -0.72
CA GLU A 87 37.45 -29.94 -1.40
C GLU A 87 38.86 -29.80 -1.98
N GLN A 88 39.18 -28.67 -2.61
CA GLN A 88 40.53 -28.40 -3.10
C GLN A 88 41.59 -28.42 -1.99
N ILE A 89 41.30 -27.78 -0.85
CA ILE A 89 42.20 -27.80 0.31
C ILE A 89 42.35 -29.22 0.86
N ALA A 90 41.24 -29.96 1.00
CA ALA A 90 41.26 -31.34 1.49
C ALA A 90 42.09 -32.26 0.59
N ASN A 91 42.00 -32.10 -0.73
CA ASN A 91 42.81 -32.85 -1.69
C ASN A 91 44.30 -32.51 -1.54
N ALA A 92 44.66 -31.24 -1.32
CA ALA A 92 46.05 -30.83 -1.11
C ALA A 92 46.65 -31.40 0.18
N ILE A 93 45.86 -31.59 1.25
CA ILE A 93 46.32 -32.19 2.52
C ILE A 93 46.83 -33.63 2.32
N LEU A 94 46.31 -34.35 1.32
CA LEU A 94 46.70 -35.74 1.05
C LEU A 94 48.04 -35.85 0.32
N GLU A 95 48.66 -34.74 -0.10
CA GLU A 95 49.92 -34.77 -0.85
C GLU A 95 51.15 -35.03 0.04
N PRO A 96 52.21 -35.71 -0.47
CA PRO A 96 53.33 -36.20 0.36
C PRO A 96 54.17 -35.12 1.07
N ASN A 97 54.11 -33.87 0.60
CA ASN A 97 54.88 -32.74 1.15
C ASN A 97 53.96 -31.60 1.65
N ALA A 98 52.68 -31.88 1.85
CA ALA A 98 51.72 -30.89 2.31
C ALA A 98 52.09 -30.39 3.72
N ASN A 99 52.07 -29.08 3.94
CA ASN A 99 52.12 -28.55 5.30
C ASN A 99 50.70 -28.28 5.81
N GLU A 100 50.25 -29.27 6.59
CA GLU A 100 48.91 -29.40 7.13
C GLU A 100 48.49 -28.19 7.97
N GLU A 101 49.41 -27.59 8.73
CA GLU A 101 49.11 -26.41 9.55
C GLU A 101 48.73 -25.20 8.68
N CYS A 102 49.44 -24.98 7.58
CA CYS A 102 49.11 -23.92 6.62
C CYS A 102 47.75 -24.18 5.95
N LEU A 103 47.49 -25.40 5.50
CA LEU A 103 46.24 -25.78 4.85
C LEU A 103 45.02 -25.68 5.79
N LEU A 104 45.16 -26.09 7.06
CA LEU A 104 44.11 -25.91 8.06
C LEU A 104 43.83 -24.42 8.32
N GLY A 105 44.86 -23.58 8.34
CA GLY A 105 44.70 -22.13 8.41
C GLY A 105 43.95 -21.53 7.22
N LEU A 106 44.05 -22.14 6.03
CA LEU A 106 43.22 -21.75 4.87
C LEU A 106 41.75 -22.16 5.06
N VAL A 107 41.46 -23.32 5.67
CA VAL A 107 40.09 -23.74 5.98
C VAL A 107 39.41 -22.76 6.93
N ASP A 108 40.10 -22.30 7.97
CA ASP A 108 39.58 -21.30 8.91
C ASP A 108 39.21 -20.00 8.19
N ARG A 109 40.03 -19.58 7.23
CA ARG A 109 39.71 -18.41 6.39
C ARG A 109 38.49 -18.63 5.52
N VAL A 110 38.33 -19.82 4.90
CA VAL A 110 37.11 -20.15 4.13
C VAL A 110 35.86 -20.07 5.02
N ILE A 111 35.93 -20.58 6.26
CA ILE A 111 34.83 -20.48 7.23
C ILE A 111 34.50 -19.01 7.53
N GLU A 112 35.50 -18.18 7.77
CA GLU A 112 35.31 -16.77 8.07
C GLU A 112 34.72 -16.00 6.87
N GLU A 113 35.17 -16.25 5.65
CA GLU A 113 34.57 -15.62 4.46
C GLU A 113 33.12 -16.08 4.25
N GLY A 114 32.81 -17.35 4.52
CA GLY A 114 31.43 -17.86 4.50
C GLY A 114 30.55 -17.16 5.54
N ARG A 115 31.07 -16.91 6.74
CA ARG A 115 30.37 -16.15 7.79
C ARG A 115 30.07 -14.72 7.33
N ARG A 116 31.04 -14.02 6.75
CA ARG A 116 30.86 -12.66 6.19
C ARG A 116 29.85 -12.64 5.05
N ALA A 117 29.85 -13.65 4.19
CA ALA A 117 28.86 -13.76 3.13
C ALA A 117 27.44 -13.90 3.70
N GLY A 118 27.26 -14.73 4.75
CA GLY A 118 25.99 -14.85 5.46
C GLY A 118 25.52 -13.55 6.14
N GLU A 119 26.45 -12.78 6.71
CA GLU A 119 26.16 -11.43 7.24
C GLU A 119 25.73 -10.48 6.12
N GLY A 120 26.41 -10.52 4.97
CA GLY A 120 26.06 -9.73 3.78
C GLY A 120 24.66 -10.06 3.25
N MET A 121 24.32 -11.36 3.16
CA MET A 121 22.97 -11.80 2.80
C MET A 121 21.91 -11.27 3.77
N SER A 122 22.20 -11.33 5.08
CA SER A 122 21.28 -10.83 6.12
C SER A 122 21.05 -9.33 5.98
N ALA A 123 22.12 -8.56 5.68
CA ALA A 123 22.03 -7.12 5.44
C ALA A 123 21.18 -6.79 4.19
N CYS A 124 21.38 -7.53 3.08
CA CYS A 124 20.57 -7.37 1.86
C CYS A 124 19.08 -7.71 2.08
N ALA A 125 18.76 -8.58 3.04
CA ALA A 125 17.39 -8.91 3.40
C ALA A 125 16.75 -7.89 4.36
N ALA A 126 17.51 -7.36 5.32
CA ALA A 126 17.02 -6.43 6.35
C ALA A 126 16.45 -5.14 5.75
N ASP A 127 17.10 -4.58 4.74
CA ASP A 127 16.62 -3.39 4.02
C ASP A 127 15.22 -3.62 3.43
N LYS A 128 14.98 -4.81 2.88
CA LYS A 128 13.70 -5.16 2.24
C LYS A 128 12.59 -5.44 3.25
N ILE A 129 12.93 -5.90 4.46
CA ILE A 129 11.96 -6.02 5.56
C ILE A 129 11.43 -4.63 5.95
N ASN A 130 12.31 -3.64 6.12
CA ASN A 130 11.90 -2.28 6.50
C ASN A 130 10.99 -1.63 5.45
N ILE A 131 11.35 -1.75 4.16
CA ILE A 131 10.53 -1.24 3.05
C ILE A 131 9.16 -1.91 3.05
N LYS A 132 9.11 -3.23 3.21
CA LYS A 132 7.86 -4.00 3.25
C LYS A 132 6.96 -3.60 4.42
N GLU A 133 7.52 -3.45 5.62
CA GLU A 133 6.76 -3.05 6.81
C GLU A 133 6.21 -1.63 6.66
N GLY A 134 7.02 -0.69 6.15
CA GLY A 134 6.58 0.67 5.84
C GLY A 134 5.42 0.70 4.84
N LEU A 135 5.57 0.02 3.69
CA LEU A 135 4.50 -0.09 2.69
C LEU A 135 3.24 -0.72 3.29
N GLY A 136 3.38 -1.80 4.07
CA GLY A 136 2.26 -2.46 4.73
C GLY A 136 1.46 -1.54 5.64
N ASP A 137 2.13 -0.70 6.44
CA ASP A 137 1.48 0.22 7.37
C ASP A 137 0.81 1.41 6.67
N GLU A 138 1.43 1.95 5.62
CA GLU A 138 0.87 3.01 4.78
C GLU A 138 -0.42 2.53 4.10
N PHE A 139 -0.40 1.37 3.44
CA PHE A 139 -1.59 0.81 2.80
C PHE A 139 -2.69 0.42 3.79
N ARG A 140 -2.32 -0.05 4.98
CA ARG A 140 -3.30 -0.31 6.06
C ARG A 140 -3.96 1.00 6.49
N THR A 141 -3.22 2.09 6.55
CA THR A 141 -3.76 3.41 6.90
C THR A 141 -4.70 3.94 5.81
N LEU A 142 -4.29 3.84 4.54
CA LEU A 142 -5.11 4.20 3.37
C LEU A 142 -6.42 3.41 3.37
N THR A 143 -6.37 2.07 3.38
CA THR A 143 -7.56 1.21 3.30
C THR A 143 -8.50 1.38 4.51
N ASN A 144 -7.98 1.69 5.69
CA ASN A 144 -8.83 2.01 6.85
C ASN A 144 -9.51 3.38 6.71
N THR A 145 -8.83 4.37 6.14
CA THR A 145 -9.39 5.69 5.90
C THR A 145 -10.49 5.61 4.84
N LEU A 146 -10.24 4.92 3.73
CA LEU A 146 -11.24 4.67 2.68
C LEU A 146 -12.45 3.89 3.22
N GLN A 147 -12.25 2.88 4.08
CA GLN A 147 -13.36 2.17 4.71
C GLN A 147 -14.23 3.10 5.56
N ARG A 148 -13.62 4.03 6.32
CA ARG A 148 -14.39 5.00 7.11
C ARG A 148 -15.20 5.93 6.23
N ILE A 149 -14.63 6.38 5.12
CA ILE A 149 -15.34 7.20 4.12
C ILE A 149 -16.50 6.41 3.50
N ALA A 150 -16.29 5.12 3.19
CA ALA A 150 -17.32 4.22 2.70
C ALA A 150 -18.45 4.08 3.72
N THR A 151 -18.15 3.74 4.98
CA THR A 151 -19.16 3.59 6.04
C THR A 151 -19.92 4.90 6.29
N ALA A 152 -19.24 6.04 6.30
CA ALA A 152 -19.90 7.34 6.44
C ALA A 152 -20.94 7.57 5.33
N ALA A 153 -20.65 7.15 4.09
CA ALA A 153 -21.60 7.27 2.97
C ALA A 153 -22.96 6.63 3.29
N SER A 154 -22.97 5.41 3.82
CA SER A 154 -24.21 4.69 4.17
C SER A 154 -25.00 5.30 5.32
N GLU A 155 -24.36 6.12 6.16
CA GLU A 155 -25.00 6.70 7.35
C GLU A 155 -25.54 8.13 7.11
N TYR A 156 -25.13 8.81 6.03
CA TYR A 156 -25.42 10.23 5.83
C TYR A 156 -26.91 10.53 5.77
N THR A 157 -27.71 9.73 5.06
CA THR A 157 -29.14 9.96 4.92
C THR A 157 -29.91 9.87 6.24
N LEU A 158 -29.40 9.10 7.22
CA LEU A 158 -29.97 9.06 8.58
C LEU A 158 -29.41 10.19 9.44
N TYR A 159 -28.14 10.51 9.27
CA TYR A 159 -27.47 11.58 10.00
C TYR A 159 -28.11 12.95 9.73
N THR A 160 -28.57 13.20 8.51
CA THR A 160 -29.22 14.48 8.14
C THR A 160 -30.41 14.83 9.02
N PHE A 161 -31.23 13.85 9.40
CA PHE A 161 -32.38 14.04 10.29
C PHE A 161 -32.00 14.41 11.72
N ALA A 162 -30.74 14.17 12.13
CA ALA A 162 -30.24 14.58 13.43
C ALA A 162 -29.73 16.04 13.43
N ILE A 163 -29.42 16.60 12.26
CA ILE A 163 -28.79 17.92 12.13
C ILE A 163 -29.69 18.96 11.43
N HIS A 164 -30.69 18.55 10.67
CA HIS A 164 -31.69 19.42 10.03
C HIS A 164 -33.08 19.21 10.62
N ASN A 165 -33.84 20.30 10.77
CA ASN A 165 -35.24 20.21 11.18
C ASN A 165 -36.14 20.11 9.94
N SER A 166 -36.33 18.87 9.49
CA SER A 166 -37.13 18.48 8.33
C SER A 166 -38.59 18.97 8.35
N PHE A 167 -39.12 19.36 9.51
CA PHE A 167 -40.50 19.85 9.65
C PHE A 167 -40.61 21.36 9.47
N THR A 168 -39.59 22.11 9.89
CA THR A 168 -39.59 23.57 9.80
C THR A 168 -38.94 24.07 8.52
N ASP A 169 -37.95 23.32 8.01
CA ASP A 169 -37.18 23.70 6.82
C ASP A 169 -36.84 22.46 5.97
N PRO A 170 -37.83 21.93 5.21
CA PRO A 170 -37.62 20.75 4.38
C PRO A 170 -36.75 21.05 3.14
N ASP A 171 -36.75 22.30 2.66
CA ASP A 171 -35.97 22.72 1.48
C ASP A 171 -34.47 22.73 1.80
N ASP A 172 -34.07 23.29 2.95
CA ASP A 172 -32.68 23.26 3.45
C ASP A 172 -32.16 21.83 3.65
N HIS A 173 -33.02 20.91 4.11
CA HIS A 173 -32.65 19.50 4.25
C HIS A 173 -32.36 18.86 2.88
N VAL A 174 -33.19 19.12 1.86
CA VAL A 174 -32.96 18.59 0.50
C VAL A 174 -31.69 19.20 -0.12
N GLU A 175 -31.50 20.51 0.01
CA GLU A 175 -30.30 21.19 -0.48
C GLU A 175 -29.03 20.58 0.12
N TRP A 176 -29.03 20.32 1.43
CA TRP A 176 -27.90 19.66 2.08
C TRP A 176 -27.65 18.25 1.53
N LEU A 177 -28.70 17.45 1.31
CA LEU A 177 -28.56 16.09 0.75
C LEU A 177 -27.94 16.13 -0.65
N GLU A 178 -28.41 17.05 -1.49
CA GLU A 178 -27.90 17.28 -2.84
C GLU A 178 -26.44 17.71 -2.83
N GLU A 179 -26.11 18.75 -2.08
CA GLU A 179 -24.76 19.29 -1.99
C GLU A 179 -23.79 18.27 -1.39
N ASN A 180 -24.15 17.63 -0.28
CA ASN A 180 -23.28 16.65 0.37
C ASN A 180 -23.06 15.42 -0.53
N TYR A 181 -24.10 14.92 -1.21
CA TYR A 181 -23.93 13.83 -2.17
C TYR A 181 -22.99 14.24 -3.31
N ALA A 182 -23.22 15.41 -3.92
CA ALA A 182 -22.38 15.91 -5.01
C ALA A 182 -20.92 16.07 -4.56
N ASN A 183 -20.68 16.63 -3.38
CA ASN A 183 -19.35 16.78 -2.80
C ASN A 183 -18.68 15.43 -2.53
N GLN A 184 -19.44 14.44 -2.06
CA GLN A 184 -18.92 13.09 -1.79
C GLN A 184 -18.55 12.34 -3.08
N VAL A 185 -19.34 12.51 -4.15
CA VAL A 185 -19.03 11.95 -5.47
C VAL A 185 -17.81 12.66 -6.06
N ASP A 186 -17.78 13.99 -6.04
CA ASP A 186 -16.65 14.77 -6.57
C ASP A 186 -15.34 14.42 -5.86
N PHE A 187 -15.34 14.43 -4.53
CA PHE A 187 -14.18 14.03 -3.74
C PHE A 187 -13.76 12.58 -4.02
N TRP A 188 -14.72 11.66 -4.16
CA TRP A 188 -14.43 10.27 -4.44
C TRP A 188 -13.78 10.09 -5.81
N ASP A 189 -14.41 10.60 -6.86
CA ASP A 189 -14.01 10.36 -8.25
C ASP A 189 -12.78 11.17 -8.67
N ASN A 190 -12.58 12.37 -8.09
CA ASN A 190 -11.51 13.27 -8.51
C ASN A 190 -10.33 13.33 -7.55
N VAL A 191 -10.45 12.78 -6.33
CA VAL A 191 -9.39 12.82 -5.33
C VAL A 191 -9.10 11.44 -4.75
N ALA A 192 -10.01 10.90 -3.93
CA ALA A 192 -9.71 9.75 -3.09
C ALA A 192 -9.43 8.46 -3.88
N ARG A 193 -10.24 8.15 -4.89
CA ARG A 193 -10.04 6.97 -5.74
C ARG A 193 -8.80 7.12 -6.63
N PRO A 194 -8.60 8.23 -7.36
CA PRO A 194 -7.39 8.44 -8.16
C PRO A 194 -6.10 8.36 -7.36
N GLU A 195 -6.02 9.03 -6.20
CA GLU A 195 -4.81 8.99 -5.34
C GLU A 195 -4.54 7.55 -4.85
N ALA A 196 -5.57 6.85 -4.38
CA ALA A 196 -5.43 5.46 -3.95
C ALA A 196 -5.03 4.52 -5.10
N GLN A 197 -5.51 4.79 -6.31
CA GLN A 197 -5.12 4.02 -7.50
C GLN A 197 -3.66 4.31 -7.89
N GLU A 198 -3.20 5.56 -7.82
CA GLU A 198 -1.81 5.92 -8.07
C GLU A 198 -0.87 5.20 -7.09
N ASP A 199 -1.22 5.15 -5.80
CA ASP A 199 -0.44 4.40 -4.80
C ASP A 199 -0.37 2.90 -5.12
N LEU A 200 -1.48 2.29 -5.57
CA LEU A 200 -1.52 0.89 -6.00
C LEU A 200 -0.66 0.65 -7.25
N ASP A 201 -0.74 1.54 -8.24
CA ASP A 201 0.04 1.43 -9.48
C ASP A 201 1.53 1.58 -9.18
N ASN A 202 1.89 2.51 -8.29
CA ASN A 202 3.27 2.70 -7.83
C ASN A 202 3.81 1.45 -7.14
N LEU A 203 2.99 0.72 -6.37
CA LEU A 203 3.41 -0.55 -5.77
C LEU A 203 3.75 -1.59 -6.85
N GLU A 204 2.91 -1.73 -7.87
CA GLU A 204 3.13 -2.67 -8.98
C GLU A 204 4.39 -2.29 -9.79
N ILE A 205 4.56 -1.00 -10.10
CA ILE A 205 5.69 -0.47 -10.88
C ILE A 205 7.01 -0.62 -10.11
N ASN A 206 7.01 -0.38 -8.80
CA ASN A 206 8.22 -0.40 -7.98
C ASN A 206 8.66 -1.82 -7.60
N ARG A 207 7.74 -2.80 -7.55
CA ARG A 207 8.07 -4.18 -7.17
C ARG A 207 9.25 -4.76 -7.99
N PRO A 208 9.26 -4.73 -9.34
CA PRO A 208 10.40 -5.23 -10.12
C PRO A 208 11.73 -4.56 -9.77
N ALA A 209 11.73 -3.24 -9.53
CA ALA A 209 12.94 -2.52 -9.17
C ALA A 209 13.47 -2.97 -7.79
N LEU A 210 12.59 -3.11 -6.80
CA LEU A 210 12.97 -3.61 -5.47
C LEU A 210 13.52 -5.04 -5.50
N VAL A 211 12.95 -5.91 -6.34
CA VAL A 211 13.45 -7.27 -6.56
C VAL A 211 14.83 -7.24 -7.21
N GLU A 212 15.04 -6.38 -8.20
CA GLU A 212 16.33 -6.24 -8.89
C GLU A 212 17.41 -5.68 -7.96
N GLU A 213 17.10 -4.67 -7.16
CA GLU A 213 18.02 -4.15 -6.14
C GLU A 213 18.48 -5.24 -5.16
N ASN A 214 17.56 -6.09 -4.70
CA ASN A 214 17.90 -7.22 -3.84
C ASN A 214 18.83 -8.20 -4.56
N ARG A 215 18.53 -8.53 -5.82
CA ARG A 215 19.36 -9.40 -6.66
C ARG A 215 20.78 -8.83 -6.83
N VAL A 216 20.90 -7.54 -7.11
CA VAL A 216 22.18 -6.84 -7.27
C VAL A 216 22.98 -6.83 -5.97
N CYS A 217 22.32 -6.56 -4.83
CA CYS A 217 22.96 -6.62 -3.51
C CYS A 217 23.56 -8.01 -3.24
N LEU A 218 22.78 -9.07 -3.46
CA LEU A 218 23.23 -10.45 -3.26
C LEU A 218 24.34 -10.85 -4.23
N ALA A 219 24.27 -10.42 -5.49
CA ALA A 219 25.33 -10.66 -6.47
C ALA A 219 26.67 -10.03 -6.05
N ALA A 220 26.64 -8.86 -5.41
CA ALA A 220 27.83 -8.23 -4.86
C ALA A 220 28.44 -9.05 -3.71
N VAL A 221 27.60 -9.62 -2.83
CA VAL A 221 28.03 -10.53 -1.76
C VAL A 221 28.72 -11.77 -2.33
N VAL A 222 28.09 -12.43 -3.30
CA VAL A 222 28.65 -13.62 -3.98
C VAL A 222 29.97 -13.28 -4.67
N THR A 223 30.05 -12.13 -5.34
CA THR A 223 31.27 -11.68 -6.02
C THR A 223 32.42 -11.44 -5.04
N ALA A 224 32.13 -10.83 -3.89
CA ALA A 224 33.13 -10.59 -2.85
C ALA A 224 33.65 -11.91 -2.27
N LEU A 225 32.76 -12.87 -1.98
CA LEU A 225 33.14 -14.21 -1.55
C LEU A 225 34.05 -14.90 -2.57
N ASN A 226 33.62 -14.96 -3.84
CA ASN A 226 34.40 -15.62 -4.89
C ASN A 226 35.80 -15.01 -5.07
N THR A 227 35.91 -13.68 -4.94
CA THR A 227 37.21 -13.00 -4.97
C THR A 227 38.11 -13.45 -3.83
N ALA A 228 37.55 -13.56 -2.62
CA ALA A 228 38.29 -14.03 -1.45
C ALA A 228 38.68 -15.52 -1.57
N LEU A 229 37.77 -16.37 -2.03
CA LEU A 229 38.03 -17.79 -2.24
C LEU A 229 39.08 -18.05 -3.31
N ASN A 230 39.05 -17.32 -4.44
CA ASN A 230 40.10 -17.40 -5.46
C ASN A 230 41.48 -17.03 -4.90
N THR A 231 41.54 -16.06 -3.98
CA THR A 231 42.78 -15.71 -3.29
C THR A 231 43.27 -16.84 -2.38
N ILE A 232 42.35 -17.53 -1.69
CA ILE A 232 42.67 -18.70 -0.85
C ILE A 232 43.15 -19.87 -1.73
N GLN A 233 42.46 -20.17 -2.83
CA GLN A 233 42.84 -21.21 -3.77
C GLN A 233 44.25 -20.99 -4.34
N GLY A 234 44.60 -19.75 -4.68
CA GLY A 234 45.95 -19.40 -5.15
C GLY A 234 47.07 -19.65 -4.13
N GLN A 235 46.74 -19.78 -2.84
CA GLN A 235 47.70 -20.03 -1.76
C GLN A 235 47.88 -21.51 -1.43
N ILE A 236 47.02 -22.39 -1.94
CA ILE A 236 47.07 -23.84 -1.66
C ILE A 236 48.43 -24.42 -2.05
N ASN A 237 48.92 -24.11 -3.26
CA ASN A 237 50.20 -24.62 -3.77
C ASN A 237 51.44 -24.10 -3.01
N SER A 238 51.26 -23.12 -2.11
CA SER A 238 52.34 -22.54 -1.31
C SER A 238 52.44 -23.10 0.10
N CYS A 239 51.55 -24.02 0.51
CA CYS A 239 51.42 -24.49 1.89
C CYS A 239 52.27 -25.71 2.29
#